data_AF-A0AAW6YXA5-F1
#
_entry.id   AF-A0AAW6YXA5-F1
#
_cell.length_a   1.000
_cell.length_b   1.000
_cell.length_c   1.000
_cell.angle_alpha   90.00
_cell.angle_beta   90.00
_cell.angle_gamma   90.00
#
_symmetry.space_group_name_H-M   'P 1'
#
loop_
_entity.id
_entity.type
_entity.pdbx_description
1 polymer ?
#
loop_
_entity_poly.entity_id
_entity_poly.type
_entity_poly.pdbx_seq_one_letter_code
_entity_poly.pdbx_strand_id
1 'polypeptide(L)' 'MCSLKSEEVKQLITDLERRASNLKRVRNGFSKIHSEEYRDGVHKQIAILDQVVMRLNWIMRDEGN' A
#
# COMPACT_ATOMS: atom_id res chain seq x y z
N MET A 1 -26.91 -2.63 5.42
CA MET A 1 -25.86 -1.95 6.22
C MET A 1 -24.43 -2.17 5.71
N CYS A 2 -24.16 -3.08 4.75
CA CYS A 2 -22.80 -3.37 4.26
C CYS A 2 -22.24 -2.44 3.17
N SER A 3 -23.05 -1.61 2.51
CA SER A 3 -22.60 -0.78 1.38
C SER A 3 -21.75 0.42 1.78
N LEU A 4 -21.98 1.02 2.96
CA LEU A 4 -21.19 2.16 3.46
C LEU A 4 -19.76 1.74 3.85
N LYS A 5 -19.60 0.58 4.50
CA LYS A 5 -18.27 0.02 4.82
C LYS A 5 -17.46 -0.31 3.57
N SER A 6 -18.11 -0.77 2.50
CA SER A 6 -17.45 -1.09 1.23
C SER A 6 -16.79 0.13 0.59
N GLU A 7 -17.44 1.29 0.62
CA GLU A 7 -16.91 2.50 -0.02
C GLU A 7 -15.75 3.12 0.78
N GLU A 8 -15.83 3.12 2.11
CA GLU A 8 -14.72 3.52 2.98
C GLU A 8 -13.48 2.63 2.79
N VAL A 9 -13.69 1.31 2.63
CA VAL A 9 -12.59 0.37 2.39
C VAL A 9 -11.98 0.57 0.99
N LYS A 10 -12.78 0.86 -0.05
CA LYS A 10 -12.24 1.21 -1.38
C LYS A 10 -11.40 2.48 -1.36
N GLN A 11 -11.87 3.51 -0.66
CA GLN A 11 -11.10 4.75 -0.47
C GLN A 11 -9.79 4.46 0.27
N LEU A 12 -9.83 3.64 1.32
CA LEU A 12 -8.64 3.21 2.05
C LEU A 12 -7.64 2.47 1.13
N ILE A 13 -8.11 1.53 0.32
CA ILE A 13 -7.26 0.80 -0.64
C ILE A 13 -6.60 1.79 -1.61
N THR A 14 -7.36 2.72 -2.18
CA THR A 14 -6.87 3.73 -3.12
C THR A 14 -5.78 4.62 -2.49
N ASP A 15 -5.98 5.05 -1.24
CA ASP A 15 -4.99 5.85 -0.52
C ASP A 15 -3.72 5.06 -0.18
N LEU A 16 -3.85 3.78 0.17
CA LEU A 16 -2.72 2.89 0.43
C LEU A 16 -1.90 2.63 -0.85
N GLU A 17 -2.56 2.40 -1.98
CA GLU A 17 -1.90 2.27 -3.29
C GLU A 17 -1.14 3.55 -3.68
N ARG A 18 -1.76 4.72 -3.44
CA ARG A 18 -1.11 6.01 -3.67
C ARG A 18 0.14 6.19 -2.80
N ARG A 19 0.08 5.81 -1.52
CA ARG A 19 1.24 5.86 -0.61
C ARG A 19 2.35 4.90 -1.06
N ALA A 20 2.00 3.68 -1.48
CA ALA A 20 2.98 2.73 -2.00
C ALA A 20 3.67 3.26 -3.28
N SER A 21 2.91 3.88 -4.18
CA SER A 21 3.45 4.50 -5.40
C SER A 21 4.40 5.67 -5.09
N ASN A 22 4.04 6.52 -4.13
CA ASN A 22 4.91 7.61 -3.67
C ASN A 22 6.20 7.08 -3.04
N LEU A 23 6.13 6.02 -2.23
CA LEU A 23 7.33 5.39 -1.67
C LEU A 23 8.20 4.72 -2.74
N LYS A 24 7.61 4.11 -3.77
CA LYS A 24 8.36 3.59 -4.93
C LYS A 24 9.09 4.72 -5.68
N ARG A 25 8.48 5.90 -5.80
CA ARG A 25 9.12 7.11 -6.37
C ARG A 25 10.26 7.62 -5.50
N VAL A 26 10.04 7.72 -4.19
CA VAL A 26 11.07 8.06 -3.19
C VAL A 26 12.24 7.10 -3.32
N ARG A 27 12.00 5.78 -3.24
CA ARG A 27 13.03 4.74 -3.44
C ARG A 27 13.84 4.93 -4.74
N ASN A 28 13.19 5.28 -5.84
CA ASN A 28 13.85 5.50 -7.12
C ASN A 28 14.69 6.79 -7.14
N GLY A 29 14.17 7.89 -6.59
CA GLY A 29 14.91 9.16 -6.46
C GLY A 29 16.11 9.05 -5.52
N PHE A 30 15.98 8.23 -4.49
CA PHE A 30 17.02 7.92 -3.52
C PHE A 30 17.94 6.78 -3.94
N SER A 31 17.75 6.14 -5.11
CA SER A 31 18.67 5.11 -5.60
C SER A 31 20.11 5.61 -5.78
N LYS A 32 20.30 6.93 -5.88
CA LYS A 32 21.60 7.61 -5.90
C LYS A 32 22.20 7.87 -4.52
N ILE A 33 21.46 7.65 -3.43
CA ILE A 33 21.94 7.85 -2.05
C ILE A 33 22.35 6.49 -1.47
N HIS A 34 23.61 6.36 -1.05
CA HIS A 34 24.21 5.16 -0.47
C HIS A 34 23.82 4.90 1.00
N SER A 35 22.60 5.26 1.41
CA SER A 35 22.09 4.90 2.74
C SER A 35 21.36 3.56 2.64
N GLU A 36 22.05 2.49 3.00
CA GLU A 36 21.52 1.13 3.00
C GLU A 36 20.36 0.96 3.99
N GLU A 37 20.49 1.54 5.20
CA GLU A 37 19.44 1.56 6.22
C GLU A 37 18.15 2.25 5.73
N TYR A 38 18.29 3.37 5.02
CA TYR A 38 17.14 4.06 4.44
C TYR A 38 16.50 3.28 3.29
N ARG A 39 17.28 2.64 2.40
CA ARG A 39 16.74 1.78 1.34
C ARG A 39 15.99 0.59 1.92
N ASP A 40 16.53 -0.05 2.94
CA ASP A 40 15.91 -1.20 3.60
C ASP A 40 14.62 -0.79 4.32
N GLY A 41 14.63 0.35 5.03
CA GLY A 41 13.44 0.92 5.66
C GLY A 41 12.31 1.21 4.65
N VAL A 42 12.63 1.87 3.54
CA VAL A 42 11.66 2.16 2.47
C VAL A 42 11.18 0.86 1.79
N HIS A 43 12.06 -0.12 1.59
CA HIS A 43 11.69 -1.42 1.01
C HIS A 43 10.71 -2.18 1.90
N LYS A 44 10.97 -2.25 3.22
CA LYS A 44 10.08 -2.86 4.21
C LYS A 44 8.71 -2.18 4.23
N GLN A 45 8.66 -0.85 4.21
CA GLN A 45 7.39 -0.11 4.16
C GLN A 45 6.58 -0.41 2.89
N ILE A 46 7.23 -0.47 1.73
CA ILE A 46 6.57 -0.83 0.47
C ILE A 46 6.00 -2.26 0.56
N ALA A 47 6.77 -3.22 1.08
CA ALA A 47 6.34 -4.60 1.21
C ALA A 47 5.12 -4.76 2.13
N ILE A 48 5.09 -4.04 3.26
CA ILE A 48 3.96 -4.02 4.18
C ILE A 48 2.71 -3.44 3.49
N LEU A 49 2.85 -2.32 2.77
CA LEU A 49 1.73 -1.71 2.06
C LEU A 49 1.16 -2.63 0.98
N ASP A 50 2.02 -3.27 0.19
CA ASP A 50 1.60 -4.21 -0.85
C ASP A 50 0.85 -5.42 -0.23
N GLN A 51 1.28 -5.93 0.95
CA GLN A 51 0.57 -6.98 1.68
C GLN A 51 -0.78 -6.54 2.25
N VAL A 52 -0.85 -5.34 2.83
CA VAL A 52 -2.10 -4.80 3.40
C VAL A 52 -3.14 -4.58 2.29
N VAL A 53 -2.73 -3.98 1.18
CA VAL A 53 -3.61 -3.79 0.00
C VAL A 53 -4.11 -5.13 -0.53
N MET A 54 -3.24 -6.14 -0.62
CA MET A 54 -3.64 -7.49 -1.06
C MET A 54 -4.69 -8.11 -0.15
N ARG A 55 -4.51 -8.03 1.19
CA ARG A 55 -5.49 -8.55 2.15
C ARG A 55 -6.82 -7.81 2.11
N LEU A 56 -6.79 -6.47 2.02
CA LEU A 56 -8.01 -5.66 1.93
C LEU A 56 -8.80 -5.98 0.64
N ASN A 57 -8.11 -6.11 -0.49
CA ASN A 57 -8.72 -6.54 -1.75
C ASN A 57 -9.31 -7.95 -1.66
N TRP A 58 -8.68 -8.86 -0.92
CA TRP A 58 -9.19 -10.21 -0.72
C TRP A 58 -10.46 -10.22 0.14
N ILE A 59 -10.46 -9.52 1.27
CA ILE A 59 -11.63 -9.37 2.15
C ILE A 59 -12.81 -8.74 1.38
N MET A 60 -12.53 -7.71 0.57
CA MET A 60 -13.55 -7.07 -0.27
C MET A 60 -14.13 -7.99 -1.35
N ARG A 61 -13.37 -8.98 -1.84
CA ARG A 61 -13.89 -9.99 -2.79
C ARG A 61 -14.79 -11.01 -2.11
N ASP A 62 -14.45 -11.44 -0.89
CA ASP A 62 -15.26 -12.39 -0.12
C ASP A 62 -16.57 -11.78 0.40
N GLU A 63 -16.60 -10.48 0.73
CA GLU A 63 -17.85 -9.80 1.13
C GLU A 63 -18.85 -9.59 -0.02
N GLY A 64 -18.42 -9.76 -1.27
CA GLY A 64 -19.25 -9.56 -2.47
C GLY A 64 -19.90 -10.84 -3.03
N ASN A 65 -19.63 -12.01 -2.43
CA ASN A 65 -20.13 -13.32 -2.84
C ASN A 65 -21.12 -13.89 -1.81
#